data_AF-A0A9D4A4Y7-F1
#
_entry.id   AF-A0A9D4A4Y7-F1
#
_cell.length_a   1.000
_cell.length_b   1.000
_cell.length_c   1.000
_cell.angle_alpha   90.00
_cell.angle_beta   90.00
_cell.angle_gamma   90.00
#
_symmetry.space_group_name_H-M   'P 1'
#
loop_
_entity.id
_entity.type
_entity.pdbx_description
1 polymer ?
#
loop_
_entity_poly.entity_id
_entity_poly.type
_entity_poly.pdbx_seq_one_letter_code
_entity_poly.pdbx_strand_id
1 'polypeptide(L)'
;MQLHVFVFIFSGKFYFAMFNNAAKLAIEAGAAGIIVSNHGARQLDYVPAAIMALEEVVKAAQGKVPVFLDGGVRRGTDVFKALALGASGVFIGRPVVFALAVDGEAGVRKVLQMLHDELELTMALSGCRSLKEITRNHVVADWDHPQVLPRL
;
A
#
# COMPACT_ATOMS: atom_id res chain seq x y z
N MET A 1 -5.09 22.46 3.79
CA MET A 1 -4.59 21.25 4.48
C MET A 1 -3.08 21.24 4.31
N GLN A 2 -2.30 21.36 5.38
CA GLN A 2 -0.86 21.65 5.32
C GLN A 2 -0.07 20.37 4.98
N LEU A 3 0.87 20.47 4.04
CA LEU A 3 1.64 19.36 3.50
C LEU A 3 2.52 18.73 4.59
N HIS A 4 2.11 17.57 5.11
CA HIS A 4 3.05 16.66 5.77
C HIS A 4 3.41 15.57 4.76
N VAL A 5 4.50 15.80 4.01
CA VAL A 5 5.27 14.67 3.49
C VAL A 5 5.83 13.98 4.73
N PHE A 6 5.11 12.99 5.24
CA PHE A 6 5.59 12.20 6.35
C PHE A 6 6.72 11.31 5.82
N VAL A 7 7.96 11.78 5.95
CA VAL A 7 9.09 10.88 6.11
C VAL A 7 8.85 10.19 7.45
N PHE A 8 8.16 9.05 7.43
CA PHE A 8 8.04 8.24 8.63
C PHE A 8 9.41 7.62 8.93
N ILE A 9 10.17 8.29 9.80
CA ILE A 9 11.24 7.63 10.53
C ILE A 9 10.55 6.88 11.66
N PHE A 10 10.26 5.60 11.42
CA PHE A 10 9.70 4.77 12.48
C PHE A 10 10.79 4.39 13.48
N SER A 11 10.50 4.55 14.77
CA SER A 11 11.28 3.89 15.83
C SER A 11 10.78 2.45 15.98
N GLY A 12 11.65 1.46 15.79
CA GLY A 12 11.32 0.04 15.95
C GLY A 12 11.65 -0.80 14.72
N LYS A 13 11.46 -2.12 14.85
CA LYS A 13 11.81 -3.07 13.79
C LYS A 13 10.63 -3.27 12.83
N PHE A 14 10.85 -2.97 11.55
CA PHE A 14 9.88 -3.25 10.49
C PHE A 14 10.30 -4.50 9.74
N TYR A 15 9.32 -5.32 9.39
CA TYR A 15 9.55 -6.56 8.67
C TYR A 15 8.79 -6.57 7.35
N PHE A 16 9.43 -7.10 6.32
CA PHE A 16 8.82 -7.31 5.01
C PHE A 16 8.13 -8.68 5.00
N ALA A 17 6.86 -8.74 4.63
CA ALA A 17 6.11 -10.00 4.60
C ALA A 17 5.06 -10.01 3.48
N MET A 18 5.08 -11.06 2.65
CA MET A 18 4.09 -11.29 1.58
C MET A 18 3.00 -12.29 1.95
N PHE A 19 3.12 -13.00 3.08
CA PHE A 19 2.24 -14.10 3.47
C PHE A 19 1.92 -14.06 4.96
N ASN A 20 0.78 -14.64 5.36
CA ASN A 20 0.29 -14.59 6.74
C ASN A 20 1.26 -15.20 7.77
N ASN A 21 1.98 -16.25 7.42
CA ASN A 21 2.87 -16.95 8.34
C ASN A 21 4.08 -16.07 8.69
N ALA A 22 4.68 -15.42 7.70
CA ALA A 22 5.76 -14.45 7.89
C ALA A 22 5.27 -13.25 8.72
N ALA A 23 4.05 -12.78 8.50
CA ALA A 23 3.44 -11.70 9.28
C ALA A 23 3.31 -12.06 10.77
N LYS A 24 2.80 -13.26 11.09
CA LYS A 24 2.68 -13.75 12.46
C LYS A 24 4.04 -13.87 13.16
N LEU A 25 5.02 -14.48 12.48
CA LEU A 25 6.38 -14.61 13.00
C LEU A 25 7.05 -13.25 13.23
N ALA A 26 6.83 -12.27 12.35
CA ALA A 26 7.33 -10.91 12.55
C ALA A 26 6.76 -10.27 13.83
N ILE A 27 5.46 -10.43 14.07
CA ILE A 27 4.80 -9.91 15.28
C ILE A 27 5.35 -10.60 16.53
N GLU A 28 5.52 -11.92 16.51
CA GLU A 28 6.14 -12.69 17.60
C GLU A 28 7.58 -12.26 17.88
N ALA A 29 8.32 -11.86 16.83
CA ALA A 29 9.67 -11.32 16.92
C ALA A 29 9.73 -9.85 17.39
N GLY A 30 8.59 -9.23 17.72
CA GLY A 30 8.51 -7.85 18.21
C GLY A 30 8.57 -6.80 17.12
N ALA A 31 8.02 -7.08 15.92
CA ALA A 31 7.85 -6.09 14.87
C ALA A 31 7.02 -4.90 15.38
N ALA A 32 7.44 -3.68 15.05
CA ALA A 32 6.66 -2.45 15.24
C ALA A 32 5.68 -2.21 14.08
N GLY A 33 5.87 -2.90 12.95
CA GLY A 33 5.03 -2.80 11.76
C GLY A 33 5.46 -3.79 10.69
N ILE A 34 4.55 -4.05 9.74
CA ILE A 34 4.77 -4.95 8.62
C ILE A 34 4.67 -4.17 7.32
N ILE A 35 5.54 -4.46 6.35
CA ILE A 35 5.47 -3.92 5.00
C ILE A 35 5.20 -5.08 4.03
N VAL A 36 4.02 -5.07 3.41
CA VAL A 36 3.68 -6.01 2.32
C VAL A 36 4.39 -5.56 1.06
N SER A 37 5.36 -6.37 0.64
CA SER A 37 6.28 -5.99 -0.43
C SER A 37 6.96 -7.22 -1.04
N ASN A 38 7.02 -7.22 -2.36
CA ASN A 38 7.83 -8.15 -3.14
C ASN A 38 9.14 -7.50 -3.65
N HIS A 39 9.63 -6.48 -2.92
CA HIS A 39 10.81 -5.69 -3.28
C HIS A 39 10.71 -5.05 -4.68
N GLY A 40 9.50 -4.61 -5.04
CA GLY A 40 9.21 -4.07 -6.36
C GLY A 40 9.40 -5.08 -7.48
N ALA A 41 9.09 -6.36 -7.23
CA ALA A 41 9.21 -7.51 -8.14
C ALA A 41 10.64 -7.77 -8.64
N ARG A 42 11.64 -7.65 -7.76
CA ARG A 42 13.07 -7.80 -8.10
C ARG A 42 13.77 -8.97 -7.45
N GLN A 43 13.10 -9.67 -6.53
CA GLN A 43 13.72 -10.74 -5.74
C GLN A 43 13.31 -12.12 -6.26
N LEU A 44 12.07 -12.54 -5.99
CA LEU A 44 11.56 -13.82 -6.44
C LEU A 44 10.49 -13.58 -7.51
N ASP A 45 10.67 -14.19 -8.68
CA ASP A 45 9.67 -14.17 -9.75
C ASP A 45 8.48 -15.08 -9.39
N TYR A 46 7.32 -14.86 -10.03
CA TYR A 46 6.05 -15.57 -9.77
C TYR A 46 5.46 -15.41 -8.36
N VAL A 47 5.98 -14.50 -7.52
CA VAL A 47 5.26 -14.05 -6.33
C VAL A 47 4.07 -13.17 -6.73
N PRO A 48 2.96 -13.19 -5.98
CA PRO A 48 1.81 -12.37 -6.31
C PRO A 48 2.14 -10.87 -6.28
N ALA A 49 1.29 -10.06 -6.91
CA ALA A 49 1.33 -8.62 -6.72
C ALA A 49 1.08 -8.29 -5.24
N ALA A 50 1.81 -7.31 -4.69
CA ALA A 50 1.71 -6.94 -3.27
C ALA A 50 0.28 -6.62 -2.82
N ILE A 51 -0.53 -6.00 -3.69
CA ILE A 51 -1.94 -5.68 -3.40
C ILE A 51 -2.82 -6.93 -3.20
N MET A 52 -2.51 -8.02 -3.90
CA MET A 52 -3.24 -9.30 -3.76
C MET A 52 -2.89 -10.01 -2.45
N ALA A 53 -1.67 -9.81 -1.94
CA ALA A 53 -1.20 -10.37 -0.67
C ALA A 53 -1.64 -9.54 0.56
N LEU A 54 -2.02 -8.27 0.34
CA LEU A 54 -2.22 -7.29 1.42
C LEU A 54 -3.27 -7.74 2.44
N GLU A 55 -4.47 -8.08 1.98
CA GLU A 55 -5.60 -8.34 2.88
C GLU A 55 -5.35 -9.58 3.76
N GLU A 56 -4.64 -10.58 3.24
CA GLU A 56 -4.22 -11.76 3.98
C GLU A 56 -3.28 -11.38 5.14
N VAL A 57 -2.29 -10.53 4.88
CA VAL A 57 -1.35 -10.04 5.89
C VAL A 57 -2.04 -9.13 6.92
N VAL A 58 -2.94 -8.25 6.48
CA VAL A 58 -3.75 -7.41 7.37
C VAL A 58 -4.57 -8.27 8.33
N LYS A 59 -5.26 -9.30 7.82
CA LYS A 59 -6.02 -10.26 8.63
C LYS A 59 -5.12 -10.99 9.62
N ALA A 60 -3.92 -11.38 9.21
CA ALA A 60 -2.94 -12.06 10.06
C ALA A 60 -2.41 -11.14 11.19
N ALA A 61 -2.28 -9.85 10.93
CA ALA A 61 -1.81 -8.87 11.90
C ALA A 61 -2.82 -8.57 13.02
N GLN A 62 -4.13 -8.78 12.76
CA GLN A 62 -5.20 -8.61 13.74
C GLN A 62 -5.19 -7.24 14.46
N GLY A 63 -4.71 -6.19 13.78
CA GLY A 63 -4.58 -4.85 14.35
C GLY A 63 -3.51 -4.70 15.44
N LYS A 64 -2.67 -5.72 15.69
CA LYS A 64 -1.60 -5.65 16.70
C LYS A 64 -0.49 -4.68 16.31
N VAL A 65 -0.22 -4.56 15.02
CA VAL A 65 0.77 -3.65 14.43
C VAL A 65 0.21 -3.06 13.13
N PRO A 66 0.63 -1.85 12.72
CA PRO A 66 0.26 -1.29 11.43
C PRO A 66 0.86 -2.11 10.29
N VAL A 67 0.08 -2.24 9.20
CA VAL A 67 0.49 -2.92 7.98
C VAL A 67 0.57 -1.89 6.86
N PHE A 68 1.69 -1.83 6.16
CA PHE A 68 1.94 -0.93 5.05
C PHE A 68 2.07 -1.74 3.75
N LEU A 69 2.01 -1.07 2.61
CA LEU A 69 2.22 -1.68 1.30
C LEU A 69 3.26 -0.91 0.47
N ASP A 70 4.10 -1.62 -0.28
CA ASP A 70 4.83 -1.06 -1.40
C ASP A 70 4.69 -1.93 -2.66
N GLY A 71 5.34 -1.51 -3.76
CA GLY A 71 5.39 -2.33 -4.97
C GLY A 71 4.20 -2.06 -5.89
N GLY A 72 4.41 -1.16 -6.85
CA GLY A 72 3.43 -0.89 -7.93
C GLY A 72 2.52 0.32 -7.73
N VAL A 73 2.54 1.01 -6.58
CA VAL A 73 1.77 2.25 -6.36
C VAL A 73 2.23 3.38 -7.28
N ARG A 74 1.37 3.82 -8.19
CA ARG A 74 1.66 4.90 -9.16
C ARG A 74 0.58 5.98 -9.25
N ARG A 75 -0.62 5.71 -8.72
CA ARG A 75 -1.78 6.60 -8.73
C ARG A 75 -2.33 6.83 -7.34
N GLY A 76 -3.03 7.94 -7.13
CA GLY A 76 -3.83 8.17 -5.92
C GLY A 76 -4.90 7.09 -5.69
N THR A 77 -5.47 6.53 -6.77
CA THR A 77 -6.40 5.40 -6.69
C THR A 77 -5.74 4.11 -6.20
N ASP A 78 -4.45 3.90 -6.45
CA ASP A 78 -3.71 2.76 -5.90
C ASP A 78 -3.54 2.90 -4.39
N VAL A 79 -3.27 4.13 -3.92
CA VAL A 79 -3.21 4.44 -2.48
C VAL A 79 -4.56 4.16 -1.84
N PHE A 80 -5.65 4.67 -2.43
CA PHE A 80 -7.01 4.46 -1.93
C PHE A 80 -7.36 2.96 -1.82
N LYS A 81 -7.05 2.16 -2.85
CA LYS A 81 -7.28 0.71 -2.84
C LYS A 81 -6.51 0.01 -1.72
N ALA A 82 -5.23 0.35 -1.52
CA ALA A 82 -4.43 -0.23 -0.45
C ALA A 82 -5.01 0.11 0.94
N LEU A 83 -5.40 1.37 1.16
CA LEU A 83 -6.05 1.79 2.41
C LEU A 83 -7.39 1.06 2.64
N ALA A 84 -8.22 0.93 1.60
CA ALA A 84 -9.49 0.21 1.67
C ALA A 84 -9.30 -1.29 1.98
N LEU A 85 -8.19 -1.88 1.55
CA LEU A 85 -7.79 -3.25 1.87
C LEU A 85 -7.10 -3.39 3.24
N GLY A 86 -7.02 -2.30 4.01
CA GLY A 86 -6.57 -2.30 5.40
C GLY A 86 -5.11 -1.92 5.62
N ALA A 87 -4.41 -1.41 4.60
CA ALA A 87 -3.12 -0.77 4.82
C ALA A 87 -3.27 0.51 5.66
N SER A 88 -2.30 0.77 6.53
CA SER A 88 -2.15 2.03 7.28
C SER A 88 -1.47 3.13 6.46
N GLY A 89 -0.85 2.76 5.34
CA GLY A 89 -0.17 3.66 4.41
C GLY A 89 0.59 2.89 3.34
N VAL A 90 1.21 3.63 2.41
CA VAL A 90 1.98 3.04 1.31
C VAL A 90 3.34 3.71 1.13
N PHE A 91 4.28 2.99 0.53
CA PHE A 91 5.58 3.54 0.10
C PHE A 91 5.71 3.53 -1.43
N ILE A 92 6.46 4.50 -1.96
CA ILE A 92 6.81 4.61 -3.37
C ILE A 92 8.33 4.60 -3.55
N GLY A 93 8.82 3.79 -4.50
CA GLY A 93 10.24 3.69 -4.82
C GLY A 93 10.59 4.29 -6.18
N ARG A 94 10.35 3.53 -7.26
CA ARG A 94 10.67 3.94 -8.64
C ARG A 94 10.15 5.33 -9.04
N PRO A 95 8.92 5.76 -8.72
CA PRO A 95 8.45 7.10 -9.05
C PRO A 95 9.35 8.22 -8.52
N VAL A 96 9.89 8.06 -7.30
CA VAL A 96 10.80 9.02 -6.69
C VAL A 96 12.11 9.09 -7.46
N VAL A 97 12.73 7.94 -7.73
CA VAL A 97 14.04 7.90 -8.44
C VAL A 97 13.91 8.41 -9.88
N PHE A 98 12.81 8.08 -10.57
CA PHE A 98 12.58 8.57 -11.94
C PHE A 98 12.34 10.08 -11.97
N ALA A 99 11.55 10.61 -11.04
CA ALA A 99 11.31 12.04 -10.97
C ALA A 99 12.57 12.82 -10.56
N LEU A 100 13.36 12.26 -9.65
CA LEU A 100 14.67 12.79 -9.26
C LEU A 100 15.62 12.89 -10.45
N ALA A 101 15.62 11.87 -11.33
CA ALA A 101 16.46 11.88 -12.53
C ALA A 101 16.00 12.91 -13.57
N VAL A 102 14.71 13.21 -13.64
CA VAL A 102 14.13 14.15 -14.62
C VAL A 102 14.30 15.61 -14.19
N ASP A 103 14.00 15.93 -12.94
CA ASP A 103 13.92 17.33 -12.47
C ASP A 103 14.35 17.49 -11.00
N GLY A 104 15.28 16.63 -10.55
CA GLY A 104 15.84 16.68 -9.20
C GLY A 104 14.77 16.69 -8.12
N GLU A 105 15.00 17.51 -7.09
CA GLU A 105 14.07 17.68 -5.97
C GLU A 105 12.68 18.18 -6.43
N ALA A 106 12.63 19.06 -7.43
CA ALA A 106 11.38 19.60 -7.95
C ALA A 106 10.52 18.49 -8.58
N GLY A 107 11.14 17.57 -9.32
CA GLY A 107 10.50 16.36 -9.84
C GLY A 107 9.92 15.48 -8.73
N VAL A 108 10.70 15.22 -7.67
CA VAL A 108 10.23 14.44 -6.51
C VAL A 108 9.03 15.11 -5.84
N ARG A 109 9.10 16.43 -5.58
CA ARG A 109 7.99 17.20 -5.02
C ARG A 109 6.75 17.11 -5.90
N LYS A 110 6.91 17.20 -7.22
CA LYS A 110 5.81 17.08 -8.18
C LYS A 110 5.14 15.71 -8.14
N VAL A 111 5.90 14.62 -8.07
CA VAL A 111 5.32 13.26 -7.94
C VAL A 111 4.57 13.09 -6.62
N LEU A 112 5.11 13.59 -5.52
CA LEU A 112 4.42 13.54 -4.23
C LEU A 112 3.13 14.35 -4.25
N GLN A 113 3.14 15.54 -4.87
CA GLN A 113 1.95 16.37 -5.02
C GLN A 113 0.89 15.71 -5.91
N MET A 114 1.28 15.13 -7.05
CA MET A 114 0.33 14.42 -7.93
C MET A 114 -0.36 13.25 -7.22
N LEU A 115 0.39 12.45 -6.46
CA LEU A 115 -0.20 11.34 -5.70
C LEU A 115 -1.17 11.83 -4.61
N HIS A 116 -0.84 12.93 -3.95
CA HIS A 116 -1.71 13.58 -2.98
C HIS A 116 -3.02 14.05 -3.63
N ASP A 117 -2.92 14.83 -4.71
CA ASP A 117 -4.07 15.42 -5.39
C ASP A 117 -4.98 14.35 -6.00
N GLU A 118 -4.39 13.31 -6.60
CA GLU A 118 -5.14 12.16 -7.11
C GLU A 118 -5.84 11.39 -5.98
N LEU A 119 -5.22 11.24 -4.80
CA LEU A 119 -5.84 10.59 -3.64
C LEU A 119 -6.99 11.44 -3.10
N GLU A 120 -6.79 12.75 -2.95
CA GLU A 120 -7.81 13.70 -2.49
C GLU A 120 -9.03 13.68 -3.43
N LEU A 121 -8.80 13.72 -4.75
CA LEU A 121 -9.85 13.58 -5.75
C LEU A 121 -10.56 12.22 -5.65
N THR A 122 -9.81 11.13 -5.49
CA THR A 122 -10.41 9.79 -5.33
C THR A 122 -11.29 9.72 -4.08
N MET A 123 -10.81 10.23 -2.96
CA MET A 123 -11.56 10.30 -1.70
C MET A 123 -12.84 11.12 -1.86
N ALA A 124 -12.77 12.29 -2.50
CA ALA A 124 -13.94 13.13 -2.76
C ALA A 124 -14.98 12.41 -3.62
N LEU A 125 -14.55 11.73 -4.70
CA LEU A 125 -15.45 10.97 -5.59
C LEU A 125 -16.02 9.72 -4.92
N SER A 126 -15.31 9.13 -3.96
CA SER A 126 -15.77 7.99 -3.16
C SER A 126 -16.60 8.39 -1.93
N GLY A 127 -16.79 9.69 -1.68
CA GLY A 127 -17.56 10.18 -0.52
C GLY A 127 -16.82 10.08 0.82
N CYS A 128 -15.49 9.96 0.82
CA CYS A 128 -14.66 9.91 2.02
C CYS A 128 -14.03 11.28 2.30
N ARG A 129 -14.28 11.85 3.48
CA ARG A 129 -13.71 13.15 3.91
C ARG A 129 -12.47 12.99 4.78
N SER A 130 -12.19 11.77 5.24
CA SER A 130 -11.00 11.44 6.02
C SER A 130 -10.56 10.01 5.73
N LEU A 131 -9.30 9.67 6.01
CA LEU A 131 -8.78 8.31 5.80
C LEU A 131 -9.56 7.25 6.59
N LYS A 132 -10.15 7.62 7.74
CA LYS A 132 -10.98 6.73 8.57
C LYS A 132 -12.31 6.35 7.90
N GLU A 133 -12.77 7.16 6.95
CA GLU A 133 -13.99 6.89 6.18
C GLU A 133 -13.72 5.95 4.98
N ILE A 134 -12.44 5.68 4.65
CA ILE A 134 -12.08 4.68 3.63
C ILE A 134 -12.27 3.30 4.25
N THR A 135 -13.21 2.53 3.69
CA THR A 135 -13.54 1.19 4.16
C THR A 135 -13.46 0.16 3.04
N ARG A 136 -13.40 -1.12 3.41
CA ARG A 136 -13.36 -2.24 2.48
C ARG A 136 -14.50 -2.26 1.45
N ASN A 137 -15.65 -1.67 1.77
CA ASN A 137 -16.82 -1.62 0.88
C ASN A 137 -16.67 -0.62 -0.28
N HIS A 138 -15.66 0.25 -0.26
CA HIS A 138 -15.40 1.19 -1.36
C HIS A 138 -14.68 0.53 -2.54
N VAL A 139 -14.22 -0.71 -2.39
CA VAL A 139 -13.52 -1.46 -3.44
C VAL A 139 -14.16 -2.82 -3.65
N VAL A 140 -14.16 -3.28 -4.89
CA VAL A 140 -14.47 -4.66 -5.27
C VAL A 140 -13.24 -5.16 -6.01
N ALA A 141 -12.68 -6.26 -5.52
CA ALA A 141 -11.52 -6.89 -6.11
C ALA A 141 -11.95 -8.10 -6.94
N ASP A 142 -11.15 -8.46 -7.95
CA ASP A 142 -11.46 -9.60 -8.82
C ASP A 142 -11.57 -10.93 -8.06
N TRP A 143 -10.93 -11.04 -6.88
CA TRP A 143 -11.03 -12.22 -6.01
C TRP A 143 -12.25 -12.21 -5.08
N ASP A 144 -13.05 -11.14 -5.06
CA ASP A 144 -14.32 -11.09 -4.32
C ASP A 144 -15.44 -11.85 -5.06
N HIS A 145 -15.26 -12.04 -6.37
CA HIS A 145 -16.15 -12.81 -7.21
C HIS A 145 -15.40 -14.05 -7.72
N PRO A 146 -15.85 -15.27 -7.40
CA PRO A 146 -15.26 -16.45 -7.99
C PRO A 146 -15.40 -16.35 -9.51
N GLN A 147 -14.26 -16.33 -10.21
CA GLN A 147 -14.18 -16.37 -11.67
C GLN A 147 -14.97 -17.60 -12.13
N VAL A 148 -16.16 -17.38 -12.71
CA VAL A 148 -16.87 -18.43 -13.44
C VAL A 148 -16.08 -18.62 -14.73
N LEU A 149 -15.12 -19.55 -14.72
CA LEU A 149 -14.45 -19.96 -15.94
C LEU A 149 -15.54 -20.39 -16.95
N PRO A 150 -15.53 -19.86 -18.18
CA PRO A 150 -16.39 -20.40 -19.23
C PRO A 150 -16.12 -21.90 -19.31
N ARG A 151 -17.16 -22.73 -19.13
CA ARG A 151 -17.05 -24.14 -19.46
C ARG A 151 -16.89 -24.21 -20.97
N LEU A 152 -15.67 -24.46 -21.43
CA LEU A 152 -15.40 -24.89 -22.80
C LEU A 152 -15.99 -26.29 -23.01
#